data_AF-A0A0R2PQN4-F1
#
_entry.id   AF-A0A0R2PQN4-F1
#
_cell.length_a   1.000
_cell.length_b   1.000
_cell.length_c   1.000
_cell.angle_alpha   90.00
_cell.angle_beta   90.00
_cell.angle_gamma   90.00
#
_symmetry.space_group_name_H-M   'P 1'
#
loop_
_entity.id
_entity.type
_entity.pdbx_description
1 polymer ?
#
loop_
_entity_poly.entity_id
_entity_poly.type
_entity_poly.pdbx_seq_one_letter_code
_entity_poly.pdbx_strand_id
1 'polypeptide(L)'
;MVNLVVEMLPRLRVAEWHDSVDAVEKIIETVDLRDLRAVVARSNDPSLMKDASLTEKRELLRAALERRQAAEMQNWVDDLRAAVDVGRIVAALKIAAQPPKAGSRPPDDLRPRLVALTLEQLSPLTTSDRWVIVLEALAFAPIHNEVVPTGVPATVSPELIATVQRLAPAIPRIAALFGVEIAPKAQMPRPLRNEWRDKKAKATKKPAAKPASKPTAKPSDKPTATPEAVPTETVPTETVPVENTAISDN
;
A
#
# COMPACT_ATOMS: atom_id res chain seq x y z
N MET A 1 -5.30 50.43 16.79
CA MET A 1 -4.57 49.15 16.75
C MET A 1 -5.21 48.15 15.79
N VAL A 2 -6.51 47.83 15.90
CA VAL A 2 -7.22 46.86 15.02
C VAL A 2 -6.98 47.09 13.52
N ASN A 3 -7.12 48.33 13.02
CA ASN A 3 -6.99 48.64 11.58
C ASN A 3 -5.64 48.19 10.98
N LEU A 4 -4.53 48.38 11.71
CA LEU A 4 -3.20 47.94 11.26
C LEU A 4 -3.13 46.41 11.07
N VAL A 5 -3.78 45.65 11.94
CA VAL A 5 -3.85 44.17 11.81
C VAL A 5 -4.65 43.79 10.56
N VAL A 6 -5.77 44.47 10.29
CA VAL A 6 -6.60 44.28 9.10
C VAL A 6 -5.81 44.57 7.81
N GLU A 7 -4.97 45.61 7.80
CA GLU A 7 -4.11 45.98 6.66
C GLU A 7 -2.88 45.06 6.49
N MET A 8 -2.34 44.51 7.58
CA MET A 8 -1.18 43.60 7.55
C MET A 8 -1.55 42.18 7.10
N LEU A 9 -2.74 41.68 7.45
CA LEU A 9 -3.18 40.30 7.19
C LEU A 9 -3.06 39.86 5.71
N PRO A 10 -3.45 40.65 4.69
CA PRO A 10 -3.26 40.27 3.29
C PRO A 10 -1.78 40.15 2.90
N ARG A 11 -0.92 41.04 3.40
CA ARG A 11 0.53 41.03 3.11
C ARG A 11 1.23 39.83 3.76
N LEU A 12 0.84 39.45 4.97
CA LEU A 12 1.33 38.25 5.63
C LEU A 12 1.02 37.00 4.81
N ARG A 13 -0.22 36.85 4.31
CA ARG A 13 -0.61 35.72 3.44
C ARG A 13 0.16 35.65 2.13
N VAL A 14 0.51 36.80 1.53
CA VAL A 14 1.39 36.86 0.36
C VAL A 14 2.78 36.30 0.70
N ALA A 15 3.38 36.74 1.81
CA ALA A 15 4.69 36.24 2.25
C ALA A 15 4.67 34.74 2.60
N GLU A 16 3.67 34.28 3.38
CA GLU A 16 3.50 32.87 3.73
C GLU A 16 3.30 31.97 2.49
N TRP A 17 2.56 32.44 1.49
CA TRP A 17 2.40 31.70 0.24
C TRP A 17 3.70 31.72 -0.58
N HIS A 18 4.41 32.84 -0.65
CA HIS A 18 5.70 32.93 -1.36
C HIS A 18 6.75 31.98 -0.76
N ASP A 19 6.90 31.94 0.57
CA ASP A 19 7.78 30.97 1.25
C ASP A 19 7.36 29.52 0.98
N SER A 20 6.04 29.24 1.01
CA SER A 20 5.51 27.93 0.63
C SER A 20 5.82 27.54 -0.82
N VAL A 21 5.79 28.51 -1.75
CA VAL A 21 6.14 28.30 -3.17
C VAL A 21 7.63 28.06 -3.31
N ASP A 22 8.47 28.93 -2.73
CA ASP A 22 9.93 28.83 -2.81
C ASP A 22 10.47 27.55 -2.16
N ALA A 23 9.75 26.98 -1.19
CA ALA A 23 10.03 25.66 -0.63
C ALA A 23 9.65 24.53 -1.61
N VAL A 24 8.46 24.59 -2.21
CA VAL A 24 7.95 23.58 -3.16
C VAL A 24 8.69 23.58 -4.49
N GLU A 25 9.04 24.74 -5.03
CA GLU A 25 9.71 24.93 -6.32
C GLU A 25 11.04 24.16 -6.40
N LYS A 26 11.80 24.15 -5.29
CA LYS A 26 13.07 23.42 -5.14
C LYS A 26 12.92 21.89 -5.17
N ILE A 27 11.72 21.35 -4.97
CA ILE A 27 11.41 19.91 -4.87
C ILE A 27 10.17 19.53 -5.68
N ILE A 28 9.83 20.29 -6.73
CA ILE A 28 8.51 20.24 -7.39
C ILE A 28 8.18 18.87 -8.01
N GLU A 29 9.19 18.09 -8.38
CA GLU A 29 9.08 16.71 -8.89
C GLU A 29 8.89 15.65 -7.81
N THR A 30 9.31 15.91 -6.57
CA THR A 30 9.38 14.92 -5.48
C THR A 30 8.47 15.21 -4.29
N VAL A 31 7.95 16.44 -4.17
CA VAL A 31 6.94 16.83 -3.16
C VAL A 31 5.68 15.96 -3.25
N ASP A 32 5.02 15.72 -2.11
CA ASP A 32 3.71 15.04 -2.08
C ASP A 32 2.69 15.83 -2.91
N LEU A 33 1.95 15.12 -3.77
CA LEU A 33 0.86 15.71 -4.54
C LEU A 33 -0.25 16.28 -3.64
N ARG A 34 -0.40 15.82 -2.41
CA ARG A 34 -1.26 16.46 -1.40
C ARG A 34 -0.82 17.88 -1.08
N ASP A 35 0.47 18.10 -0.86
CA ASP A 35 1.00 19.40 -0.45
C ASP A 35 1.08 20.35 -1.64
N LEU A 36 1.42 19.85 -2.83
CA LEU A 36 1.29 20.61 -4.08
C LEU A 36 -0.16 21.04 -4.36
N ARG A 37 -1.15 20.15 -4.15
CA ARG A 37 -2.59 20.51 -4.20
C ARG A 37 -2.93 21.57 -3.16
N ALA A 38 -2.34 21.55 -1.95
CA ALA A 38 -2.61 22.53 -0.90
C ALA A 38 -2.04 23.93 -1.22
N VAL A 39 -0.82 24.02 -1.77
CA VAL A 39 -0.21 25.30 -2.18
C VAL A 39 -0.92 25.90 -3.40
N VAL A 40 -1.31 25.08 -4.38
CA VAL A 40 -2.15 25.51 -5.51
C VAL A 40 -3.54 25.95 -5.04
N ALA A 41 -4.17 25.23 -4.09
CA ALA A 41 -5.47 25.62 -3.55
C ALA A 41 -5.40 26.97 -2.80
N ARG A 42 -4.37 27.18 -1.95
CA ARG A 42 -4.14 28.49 -1.30
C ARG A 42 -3.97 29.60 -2.33
N SER A 43 -3.30 29.34 -3.46
CA SER A 43 -3.01 30.34 -4.49
C SER A 43 -4.24 31.05 -5.09
N ASN A 44 -5.43 30.44 -4.96
CA ASN A 44 -6.70 31.00 -5.40
C ASN A 44 -7.32 32.00 -4.39
N ASP A 45 -6.68 32.27 -3.24
CA ASP A 45 -7.14 33.24 -2.24
C ASP A 45 -7.31 34.65 -2.85
N PRO A 46 -8.42 35.38 -2.55
CA PRO A 46 -8.67 36.72 -3.10
C PRO A 46 -7.64 37.80 -2.76
N SER A 47 -6.74 37.56 -1.79
CA SER A 47 -5.59 38.44 -1.52
C SER A 47 -4.41 38.17 -2.45
N LEU A 48 -4.18 36.90 -2.83
CA LEU A 48 -3.10 36.51 -3.74
C LEU A 48 -3.47 36.83 -5.19
N MET A 49 -4.72 36.55 -5.59
CA MET A 49 -5.22 36.77 -6.94
C MET A 49 -5.23 38.25 -7.39
N LYS A 50 -5.12 39.21 -6.45
CA LYS A 50 -4.97 40.65 -6.76
C LYS A 50 -3.55 41.03 -7.16
N ASP A 51 -2.55 40.24 -6.78
CA ASP A 51 -1.16 40.51 -7.12
C ASP A 51 -0.82 39.86 -8.47
N ALA A 52 -0.54 40.70 -9.46
CA ALA A 52 -0.20 40.26 -10.81
C ALA A 52 1.16 39.56 -10.88
N SER A 53 2.13 39.93 -10.03
CA SER A 53 3.49 39.35 -10.03
C SER A 53 3.49 37.85 -9.71
N LEU A 54 2.52 37.41 -8.90
CA LEU A 54 2.37 36.03 -8.48
C LEU A 54 1.74 35.12 -9.56
N THR A 55 1.33 35.67 -10.72
CA THR A 55 0.58 34.92 -11.75
C THR A 55 1.43 33.86 -12.43
N GLU A 56 2.70 34.15 -12.70
CA GLU A 56 3.65 33.20 -13.29
C GLU A 56 3.90 32.01 -12.34
N LYS A 57 4.19 32.29 -11.06
CA LYS A 57 4.32 31.26 -10.01
C LYS A 57 3.06 30.41 -9.82
N ARG A 58 1.86 31.02 -9.92
CA ARG A 58 0.58 30.28 -9.91
C ARG A 58 0.49 29.29 -11.06
N GLU A 59 0.81 29.73 -12.27
CA GLU A 59 0.62 28.92 -13.47
C GLU A 59 1.66 27.80 -13.59
N LEU A 60 2.92 28.07 -13.20
CA LEU A 60 3.97 27.06 -13.04
C LEU A 60 3.51 25.93 -12.10
N LEU A 61 2.96 26.28 -10.92
CA LEU A 61 2.47 25.29 -9.96
C LEU A 61 1.24 24.51 -10.45
N ARG A 62 0.34 25.14 -11.21
CA ARG A 62 -0.80 24.45 -11.86
C ARG A 62 -0.32 23.45 -12.92
N ALA A 63 0.52 23.90 -13.85
CA ALA A 63 1.07 23.05 -14.90
C ALA A 63 1.88 21.87 -14.33
N ALA A 64 2.67 22.09 -13.28
CA ALA A 64 3.38 21.02 -12.58
C ALA A 64 2.42 20.05 -11.87
N LEU A 65 1.37 20.57 -11.23
CA LEU A 65 0.36 19.75 -10.55
C LEU A 65 -0.44 18.89 -11.54
N GLU A 66 -0.86 19.44 -12.68
CA GLU A 66 -1.57 18.70 -13.72
C GLU A 66 -0.68 17.64 -14.36
N ARG A 67 0.55 17.99 -14.76
CA ARG A 67 1.56 17.06 -15.28
C ARG A 67 1.81 15.89 -14.34
N ARG A 68 2.02 16.15 -13.04
CA ARG A 68 2.29 15.08 -12.06
C ARG A 68 1.05 14.27 -11.71
N GLN A 69 -0.16 14.83 -11.75
CA GLN A 69 -1.40 14.05 -11.64
C GLN A 69 -1.65 13.16 -12.86
N ALA A 70 -1.35 13.64 -14.06
CA ALA A 70 -1.41 12.84 -15.28
C ALA A 70 -0.41 11.67 -15.24
N ALA A 71 0.84 11.93 -14.80
CA ALA A 71 1.84 10.89 -14.60
C ALA A 71 1.43 9.87 -13.51
N GLU A 72 0.87 10.31 -12.38
CA GLU A 72 0.35 9.42 -11.32
C GLU A 72 -0.77 8.51 -11.85
N MET A 73 -1.68 9.04 -12.66
CA MET A 73 -2.75 8.27 -13.32
C MET A 73 -2.23 7.30 -14.38
N GLN A 74 -1.26 7.73 -15.20
CA GLN A 74 -0.64 6.89 -16.24
C GLN A 74 0.12 5.71 -15.61
N ASN A 75 0.94 5.97 -14.60
CA ASN A 75 1.66 4.93 -13.85
C ASN A 75 0.69 3.89 -13.26
N TRP A 76 -0.45 4.33 -12.71
CA TRP A 76 -1.49 3.42 -12.19
C TRP A 76 -2.13 2.56 -13.29
N VAL A 77 -2.37 3.12 -14.49
CA VAL A 77 -2.86 2.35 -15.64
C VAL A 77 -1.84 1.32 -16.10
N ASP A 78 -0.56 1.68 -16.15
CA ASP A 78 0.50 0.79 -16.66
C ASP A 78 0.92 -0.28 -15.63
N ASP A 79 0.93 0.03 -14.33
CA ASP A 79 1.03 -0.96 -13.24
C ASP A 79 -0.13 -1.97 -13.31
N LEU A 80 -1.36 -1.49 -13.58
CA LEU A 80 -2.53 -2.34 -13.72
C LEU A 80 -2.44 -3.23 -14.97
N ARG A 81 -2.03 -2.66 -16.11
CA ARG A 81 -1.79 -3.38 -17.37
C ARG A 81 -0.72 -4.47 -17.19
N ALA A 82 0.44 -4.12 -16.64
CA ALA A 82 1.52 -5.07 -16.35
C ALA A 82 1.12 -6.14 -15.32
N ALA A 83 0.25 -5.83 -14.35
CA ALA A 83 -0.29 -6.83 -13.43
C ALA A 83 -1.29 -7.79 -14.11
N VAL A 84 -2.06 -7.32 -15.10
CA VAL A 84 -2.94 -8.12 -15.95
C VAL A 84 -2.14 -8.99 -16.93
N ASP A 85 -1.14 -8.44 -17.61
CA ASP A 85 -0.31 -9.16 -18.58
C ASP A 85 0.50 -10.30 -17.96
N VAL A 86 1.01 -10.12 -16.73
CA VAL A 86 1.72 -11.16 -15.97
C VAL A 86 0.74 -12.09 -15.21
N GLY A 87 -0.57 -11.94 -15.39
CA GLY A 87 -1.58 -12.78 -14.74
C GLY A 87 -1.64 -12.66 -13.20
N ARG A 88 -1.11 -11.57 -12.62
CA ARG A 88 -1.05 -11.35 -11.16
C ARG A 88 -2.37 -10.80 -10.62
N ILE A 89 -3.46 -11.54 -10.83
CA ILE A 89 -4.84 -11.04 -10.66
C ILE A 89 -5.12 -10.44 -9.28
N VAL A 90 -4.62 -11.07 -8.20
CA VAL A 90 -4.76 -10.56 -6.82
C VAL A 90 -4.05 -9.22 -6.61
N ALA A 91 -2.95 -8.96 -7.34
CA ALA A 91 -2.27 -7.66 -7.33
C ALA A 91 -3.01 -6.65 -8.23
N ALA A 92 -3.44 -7.07 -9.43
CA ALA A 92 -4.20 -6.23 -10.36
C ALA A 92 -5.51 -5.71 -9.73
N LEU A 93 -6.26 -6.56 -9.04
CA LEU A 93 -7.44 -6.16 -8.25
C LEU A 93 -7.12 -5.14 -7.16
N LYS A 94 -5.98 -5.29 -6.47
CA LYS A 94 -5.55 -4.36 -5.40
C LYS A 94 -5.05 -3.02 -5.94
N ILE A 95 -4.47 -3.00 -7.14
CA ILE A 95 -4.15 -1.77 -7.88
C ILE A 95 -5.45 -1.09 -8.34
N ALA A 96 -6.37 -1.83 -8.97
CA ALA A 96 -7.65 -1.32 -9.42
C ALA A 96 -8.53 -0.76 -8.29
N ALA A 97 -8.39 -1.28 -7.06
CA ALA A 97 -9.04 -0.78 -5.85
C ALA A 97 -8.39 0.50 -5.26
N GLN A 98 -7.23 0.94 -5.77
CA GLN A 98 -6.46 2.08 -5.25
C GLN A 98 -6.15 3.11 -6.36
N PRO A 99 -7.17 3.69 -7.03
CA PRO A 99 -6.95 4.74 -8.02
C PRO A 99 -6.40 6.04 -7.38
N PRO A 100 -5.47 6.75 -8.03
CA PRO A 100 -4.94 8.03 -7.55
C PRO A 100 -6.00 9.11 -7.27
N LYS A 101 -7.10 9.07 -8.02
CA LYS A 101 -8.26 9.95 -7.87
C LYS A 101 -9.49 9.11 -7.56
N ALA A 102 -10.13 9.37 -6.42
CA ALA A 102 -11.31 8.63 -5.97
C ALA A 102 -12.41 8.62 -7.03
N GLY A 103 -13.04 7.45 -7.24
CA GLY A 103 -14.07 7.24 -8.27
C GLY A 103 -13.55 6.99 -9.68
N SER A 104 -12.23 7.09 -9.94
CA SER A 104 -11.67 6.64 -11.22
C SER A 104 -11.82 5.12 -11.36
N ARG A 105 -12.12 4.65 -12.57
CA ARG A 105 -12.33 3.23 -12.88
C ARG A 105 -11.23 2.72 -13.82
N PRO A 106 -10.91 1.42 -13.81
CA PRO A 106 -10.00 0.82 -14.78
C PRO A 106 -10.42 1.16 -16.22
N PRO A 107 -9.47 1.41 -17.12
CA PRO A 107 -9.72 1.57 -18.55
C PRO A 107 -10.62 0.47 -19.14
N ASP A 108 -11.45 0.83 -20.11
CA ASP A 108 -12.46 -0.07 -20.68
C ASP A 108 -11.87 -1.20 -21.55
N ASP A 109 -10.59 -1.11 -21.97
CA ASP A 109 -9.80 -2.22 -22.54
C ASP A 109 -9.38 -3.24 -21.46
N LEU A 110 -8.96 -2.75 -20.29
CA LEU A 110 -8.47 -3.60 -19.20
C LEU A 110 -9.61 -4.24 -18.37
N ARG A 111 -10.77 -3.58 -18.25
CA ARG A 111 -11.90 -4.07 -17.43
C ARG A 111 -12.42 -5.47 -17.84
N PRO A 112 -12.79 -5.74 -19.10
CA PRO A 112 -13.28 -7.07 -19.49
C PRO A 112 -12.20 -8.15 -19.33
N ARG A 113 -10.93 -7.81 -19.55
CA ARG A 113 -9.79 -8.74 -19.36
C ARG A 113 -9.56 -9.07 -17.88
N LEU A 114 -9.72 -8.09 -16.97
CA LEU A 114 -9.74 -8.33 -15.52
C LEU A 114 -10.90 -9.24 -15.11
N VAL A 115 -12.10 -9.05 -15.68
CA VAL A 115 -13.28 -9.90 -15.40
C VAL A 115 -13.05 -11.35 -15.88
N ALA A 116 -12.57 -11.54 -17.12
CA ALA A 116 -12.26 -12.87 -17.64
C ALA A 116 -11.24 -13.62 -16.76
N LEU A 117 -10.10 -12.99 -16.49
CA LEU A 117 -9.03 -13.58 -15.69
C LEU A 117 -9.41 -13.78 -14.21
N THR A 118 -10.38 -13.04 -13.66
CA THR A 118 -10.92 -13.33 -12.31
C THR A 118 -11.86 -14.51 -12.30
N LEU A 119 -12.66 -14.71 -13.37
CA LEU A 119 -13.52 -15.88 -13.51
C LEU A 119 -12.71 -17.18 -13.68
N GLU A 120 -11.60 -17.14 -14.44
CA GLU A 120 -10.64 -18.26 -14.51
C GLU A 120 -10.04 -18.64 -13.14
N GLN A 121 -9.82 -17.66 -12.26
CA GLN A 121 -9.33 -17.88 -10.90
C GLN A 121 -10.42 -18.24 -9.88
N LEU A 122 -11.70 -18.16 -10.28
CA LEU A 122 -12.86 -18.56 -9.49
C LEU A 122 -13.59 -19.71 -10.21
N SER A 123 -12.83 -20.72 -10.63
CA SER A 123 -13.36 -21.93 -11.28
C SER A 123 -13.70 -23.02 -10.25
N PRO A 124 -14.58 -23.98 -10.60
CA PRO A 124 -14.85 -25.17 -9.77
C PRO A 124 -13.59 -26.03 -9.48
N LEU A 125 -12.56 -25.94 -10.32
CA LEU A 125 -11.30 -26.68 -10.21
C LEU A 125 -10.25 -25.96 -9.33
N THR A 126 -10.52 -24.72 -8.93
CA THR A 126 -9.59 -23.89 -8.13
C THR A 126 -9.82 -24.12 -6.63
N THR A 127 -8.73 -24.20 -5.84
CA THR A 127 -8.81 -24.53 -4.41
C THR A 127 -9.53 -23.45 -3.58
N SER A 128 -10.18 -23.86 -2.48
CA SER A 128 -10.85 -22.94 -1.54
C SER A 128 -9.95 -21.81 -1.05
N ASP A 129 -8.69 -22.09 -0.72
CA ASP A 129 -7.75 -21.08 -0.20
C ASP A 129 -7.44 -20.02 -1.26
N ARG A 130 -7.36 -20.43 -2.54
CA ARG A 130 -7.18 -19.50 -3.66
C ARG A 130 -8.45 -18.68 -3.90
N TRP A 131 -9.64 -19.28 -3.78
CA TRP A 131 -10.91 -18.57 -3.78
C TRP A 131 -10.95 -17.49 -2.67
N VAL A 132 -10.59 -17.81 -1.42
CA VAL A 132 -10.51 -16.84 -0.31
C VAL A 132 -9.63 -15.64 -0.68
N ILE A 133 -8.40 -15.88 -1.15
CA ILE A 133 -7.45 -14.82 -1.50
C ILE A 133 -7.96 -13.93 -2.66
N VAL A 134 -8.67 -14.51 -3.64
CA VAL A 134 -9.24 -13.76 -4.75
C VAL A 134 -10.48 -12.96 -4.31
N LEU A 135 -11.39 -13.54 -3.52
CA LEU A 135 -12.57 -12.84 -3.01
C LEU A 135 -12.22 -11.65 -2.10
N GLU A 136 -11.19 -11.79 -1.25
CA GLU A 136 -10.66 -10.70 -0.41
C GLU A 136 -10.13 -9.51 -1.21
N ALA A 137 -9.61 -9.75 -2.42
CA ALA A 137 -9.17 -8.70 -3.33
C ALA A 137 -10.34 -8.16 -4.18
N LEU A 138 -11.23 -9.05 -4.63
CA LEU A 138 -12.36 -8.74 -5.50
C LEU A 138 -13.38 -7.84 -4.79
N ALA A 139 -13.73 -8.12 -3.53
CA ALA A 139 -14.77 -7.41 -2.78
C ALA A 139 -14.51 -5.90 -2.58
N PHE A 140 -13.29 -5.43 -2.83
CA PHE A 140 -12.93 -4.00 -2.79
C PHE A 140 -12.48 -3.46 -4.16
N ALA A 141 -12.42 -4.30 -5.19
CA ALA A 141 -12.13 -3.89 -6.55
C ALA A 141 -13.38 -3.34 -7.25
N PRO A 142 -13.24 -2.42 -8.21
CA PRO A 142 -14.38 -1.78 -8.88
C PRO A 142 -15.25 -2.72 -9.74
N ILE A 143 -14.80 -3.95 -10.02
CA ILE A 143 -15.50 -4.95 -10.86
C ILE A 143 -16.29 -6.01 -10.07
N HIS A 144 -16.43 -5.88 -8.75
CA HIS A 144 -17.05 -6.91 -7.88
C HIS A 144 -18.48 -7.33 -8.28
N ASN A 145 -19.25 -6.44 -8.92
CA ASN A 145 -20.61 -6.74 -9.40
C ASN A 145 -20.64 -7.37 -10.80
N GLU A 146 -19.56 -7.27 -11.57
CA GLU A 146 -19.43 -7.83 -12.93
C GLU A 146 -19.03 -9.31 -12.88
N VAL A 147 -18.15 -9.68 -11.93
CA VAL A 147 -17.64 -11.04 -11.74
C VAL A 147 -18.67 -11.94 -11.06
N VAL A 148 -19.23 -12.90 -11.80
CA VAL A 148 -20.06 -13.99 -11.27
C VAL A 148 -19.56 -15.34 -11.79
N PRO A 149 -18.96 -16.18 -10.93
CA PRO A 149 -18.61 -17.56 -11.27
C PRO A 149 -19.81 -18.39 -11.71
N THR A 150 -19.58 -19.39 -12.56
CA THR A 150 -20.62 -20.33 -13.02
C THR A 150 -21.01 -21.37 -11.96
N GLY A 151 -20.22 -21.53 -10.91
CA GLY A 151 -20.46 -22.46 -9.81
C GLY A 151 -19.46 -22.26 -8.67
N VAL A 152 -19.64 -23.02 -7.58
CA VAL A 152 -18.76 -23.05 -6.40
C VAL A 152 -17.55 -23.99 -6.60
N PRO A 153 -16.46 -23.87 -5.83
CA PRO A 153 -15.34 -24.83 -5.89
C PRO A 153 -15.78 -26.23 -5.47
N ALA A 154 -15.20 -27.26 -6.09
CA ALA A 154 -15.53 -28.67 -5.82
C ALA A 154 -15.25 -29.08 -4.35
N THR A 155 -14.34 -28.39 -3.67
CA THR A 155 -14.15 -28.47 -2.21
C THR A 155 -14.33 -27.09 -1.59
N VAL A 156 -15.24 -27.00 -0.62
CA VAL A 156 -15.58 -25.76 0.10
C VAL A 156 -15.05 -25.86 1.53
N SER A 157 -14.09 -25.01 1.90
CA SER A 157 -13.53 -24.98 3.26
C SER A 157 -14.39 -24.13 4.22
N PRO A 158 -14.32 -24.36 5.55
CA PRO A 158 -14.96 -23.50 6.54
C PRO A 158 -14.49 -22.04 6.46
N GLU A 159 -13.21 -21.81 6.13
CA GLU A 159 -12.68 -20.46 5.93
C GLU A 159 -13.26 -19.76 4.70
N LEU A 160 -13.52 -20.51 3.61
CA LEU A 160 -14.23 -19.96 2.45
C LEU A 160 -15.65 -19.55 2.80
N ILE A 161 -16.40 -20.38 3.55
CA ILE A 161 -17.75 -20.05 4.01
C ILE A 161 -17.74 -18.79 4.89
N ALA A 162 -16.84 -18.72 5.88
CA ALA A 162 -16.70 -17.55 6.76
C ALA A 162 -16.30 -16.28 5.98
N THR A 163 -15.44 -16.43 4.96
CA THR A 163 -15.03 -15.34 4.07
C THR A 163 -16.20 -14.84 3.23
N VAL A 164 -16.97 -15.73 2.60
CA VAL A 164 -18.16 -15.37 1.81
C VAL A 164 -19.22 -14.71 2.69
N GLN A 165 -19.50 -15.24 3.89
CA GLN A 165 -20.43 -14.63 4.84
C GLN A 165 -20.01 -13.22 5.25
N ARG A 166 -18.72 -13.00 5.57
CA ARG A 166 -18.18 -11.69 5.93
C ARG A 166 -18.18 -10.70 4.75
N LEU A 167 -17.94 -11.20 3.53
CA LEU A 167 -17.88 -10.38 2.32
C LEU A 167 -19.23 -10.22 1.60
N ALA A 168 -20.28 -10.91 2.02
CA ALA A 168 -21.58 -10.95 1.32
C ALA A 168 -22.17 -9.56 0.96
N PRO A 169 -22.09 -8.51 1.81
CA PRO A 169 -22.57 -7.17 1.44
C PRO A 169 -21.79 -6.49 0.29
N ALA A 170 -20.60 -6.98 -0.03
CA ALA A 170 -19.71 -6.45 -1.07
C ALA A 170 -19.60 -7.36 -2.32
N ILE A 171 -19.96 -8.64 -2.21
CA ILE A 171 -20.04 -9.59 -3.35
C ILE A 171 -21.40 -10.31 -3.40
N PRO A 172 -22.52 -9.57 -3.47
CA PRO A 172 -23.86 -10.14 -3.24
C PRO A 172 -24.25 -11.24 -4.23
N ARG A 173 -23.84 -11.10 -5.49
CA ARG A 173 -24.09 -12.09 -6.55
C ARG A 173 -23.34 -13.40 -6.32
N ILE A 174 -22.17 -13.35 -5.67
CA ILE A 174 -21.36 -14.53 -5.32
C ILE A 174 -21.91 -15.16 -4.03
N ALA A 175 -22.29 -14.36 -3.03
CA ALA A 175 -22.88 -14.86 -1.78
C ALA A 175 -24.14 -15.72 -2.02
N ALA A 176 -24.98 -15.32 -2.99
CA ALA A 176 -26.13 -16.10 -3.42
C ALA A 176 -25.78 -17.51 -3.95
N LEU A 177 -24.62 -17.68 -4.63
CA LEU A 177 -24.17 -19.00 -5.11
C LEU A 177 -23.79 -19.96 -3.96
N PHE A 178 -23.41 -19.42 -2.81
CA PHE A 178 -23.15 -20.18 -1.57
C PHE A 178 -24.38 -20.26 -0.67
N GLY A 179 -25.57 -19.82 -1.12
CA GLY A 179 -26.80 -19.82 -0.32
C GLY A 179 -26.80 -18.83 0.85
N VAL A 180 -25.93 -17.81 0.84
CA VAL A 180 -25.82 -16.83 1.92
C VAL A 180 -26.78 -15.66 1.68
N GLU A 181 -27.87 -15.61 2.45
CA GLU A 181 -28.78 -14.47 2.47
C GLU A 181 -28.14 -13.23 3.12
N ILE A 182 -28.50 -12.04 2.64
CA ILE A 182 -27.91 -10.77 3.06
C ILE A 182 -28.94 -9.96 3.85
N ALA A 183 -28.66 -9.73 5.13
CA ALA A 183 -29.52 -8.90 5.96
C ALA A 183 -29.60 -7.46 5.41
N PRO A 184 -30.80 -6.84 5.30
CA PRO A 184 -31.01 -5.58 4.58
C PRO A 184 -30.40 -4.31 5.23
N LYS A 185 -29.59 -4.46 6.28
CA LYS A 185 -28.77 -3.40 6.91
C LYS A 185 -27.31 -3.81 7.12
N ALA A 186 -26.87 -4.93 6.53
CA ALA A 186 -25.50 -5.41 6.66
C ALA A 186 -24.50 -4.35 6.17
N GLN A 187 -23.49 -4.08 7.00
CA GLN A 187 -22.49 -3.05 6.72
C GLN A 187 -21.40 -3.59 5.79
N MET A 188 -20.82 -2.72 4.95
CA MET A 188 -19.64 -3.12 4.19
C MET A 188 -18.51 -3.54 5.15
N PRO A 189 -17.88 -4.71 4.93
CA PRO A 189 -16.75 -5.15 5.73
C PRO A 189 -15.55 -4.21 5.52
N ARG A 190 -14.68 -4.11 6.52
CA ARG A 190 -13.37 -3.46 6.33
C ARG A 190 -12.43 -4.42 5.61
N PRO A 191 -11.56 -3.95 4.70
CA PRO A 191 -10.49 -4.76 4.15
C PRO A 191 -9.59 -5.30 5.27
N LEU A 192 -9.18 -6.57 5.19
CA LEU A 192 -8.15 -7.10 6.07
C LEU A 192 -6.86 -6.30 5.85
N ARG A 193 -6.33 -5.69 6.90
CA ARG A 193 -5.01 -5.07 6.85
C ARG A 193 -3.96 -6.15 6.89
N ASN A 194 -2.98 -6.07 5.99
CA ASN A 194 -1.72 -6.79 6.13
C ASN A 194 -1.06 -6.34 7.44
N GLU A 195 -1.17 -7.15 8.51
CA GLU A 195 -0.72 -6.83 9.88
C GLU A 195 0.72 -6.33 9.97
N TRP A 196 1.55 -6.71 9.00
CA TRP A 196 2.93 -6.30 8.84
C TRP A 196 3.11 -4.77 8.82
N ARG A 197 2.17 -4.01 8.22
CA ARG A 197 2.19 -2.53 8.28
C ARG A 197 1.93 -2.01 9.69
N ASP A 198 0.95 -2.56 10.40
CA ASP A 198 0.61 -2.12 11.76
C ASP A 198 1.70 -2.52 12.77
N LYS A 199 2.38 -3.67 12.59
CA LYS A 199 3.57 -4.04 13.38
C LYS A 199 4.69 -2.99 13.25
N LYS A 200 4.98 -2.51 12.03
CA LYS A 200 6.00 -1.46 11.81
C LYS A 200 5.59 -0.11 12.41
N ALA A 201 4.32 0.28 12.28
CA ALA A 201 3.78 1.52 12.85
C ALA A 201 3.68 1.51 14.41
N LYS A 202 3.47 0.33 15.01
CA LYS A 202 3.40 0.15 16.46
C LYS A 202 4.80 0.15 17.10
N ALA A 203 5.81 -0.38 16.40
CA ALA A 203 7.21 -0.28 16.82
C ALA A 203 7.68 1.18 16.96
N THR A 204 7.30 2.06 16.02
CA THR A 204 7.59 3.51 16.07
C THR A 204 6.73 4.31 17.06
N LYS A 205 5.85 3.67 17.85
CA LYS A 205 4.96 4.33 18.81
C LYS A 205 5.01 3.71 20.22
N LYS A 206 6.20 3.28 20.67
CA LYS A 206 6.45 3.05 22.11
C LYS A 206 6.69 4.42 22.78
N PRO A 207 5.89 4.84 23.78
CA PRO A 207 6.10 6.13 24.44
C PRO A 207 7.45 6.19 25.15
N ALA A 208 8.13 7.34 25.06
CA ALA A 208 9.33 7.59 25.85
C ALA A 208 8.96 7.69 27.34
N ALA A 209 9.61 6.87 28.18
CA ALA A 209 9.49 6.99 29.62
C ALA A 209 10.11 8.31 30.10
N LYS A 210 9.46 8.98 31.07
CA LYS A 210 10.02 10.20 31.69
C LYS A 210 11.31 9.86 32.47
N PRO A 211 12.29 10.78 32.53
CA PRO A 211 13.56 10.51 33.18
C PRO A 211 13.41 10.40 34.71
N ALA A 212 14.03 9.37 35.29
CA ALA A 212 14.23 9.24 36.73
C ALA A 212 15.63 9.75 37.12
N SER A 213 15.80 10.15 38.39
CA SER A 213 16.97 10.89 38.90
C SER A 213 18.20 10.02 39.21
N LYS A 214 19.39 10.62 39.07
CA LYS A 214 20.69 10.12 39.59
C LYS A 214 20.65 9.85 41.12
N PRO A 215 21.43 8.88 41.60
CA PRO A 215 22.53 9.22 42.54
C PRO A 215 23.96 8.93 42.00
N THR A 216 24.95 8.87 42.91
CA THR A 216 26.40 9.12 42.65
C THR A 216 27.32 7.89 42.87
N ALA A 217 28.60 8.02 42.50
CA ALA A 217 29.74 7.08 42.58
C ALA A 217 29.91 6.30 43.93
N LYS A 218 30.30 4.99 43.96
CA LYS A 218 31.65 4.33 43.75
C LYS A 218 32.54 4.44 45.03
N PRO A 219 33.57 3.57 45.35
CA PRO A 219 34.19 2.49 44.56
C PRO A 219 34.64 1.18 45.29
N SER A 220 35.31 0.29 44.51
CA SER A 220 36.19 -0.83 44.90
C SER A 220 35.52 -2.08 45.53
N ASP A 221 36.10 -3.30 45.47
CA ASP A 221 37.51 -3.72 45.22
C ASP A 221 37.74 -4.73 44.06
N LYS A 222 39.01 -5.08 43.81
CA LYS A 222 39.51 -6.08 42.82
C LYS A 222 40.74 -6.83 43.37
N PRO A 223 40.83 -8.16 43.23
CA PRO A 223 41.87 -8.77 42.36
C PRO A 223 41.27 -9.86 41.43
N THR A 224 41.61 -10.00 40.15
CA THR A 224 42.90 -10.29 39.49
C THR A 224 43.29 -11.78 39.51
N ALA A 225 43.08 -12.47 38.38
CA ALA A 225 43.84 -13.62 37.88
C ALA A 225 43.67 -13.74 36.35
N THR A 226 44.73 -14.14 35.63
CA THR A 226 44.91 -14.12 34.16
C THR A 226 46.13 -15.02 33.81
N PRO A 227 46.44 -15.38 32.55
CA PRO A 227 45.69 -16.08 31.49
C PRO A 227 46.22 -17.52 31.27
N GLU A 228 45.77 -18.22 30.20
CA GLU A 228 46.50 -19.13 29.26
C GLU A 228 45.46 -19.98 28.48
N ALA A 229 45.67 -20.55 27.28
CA ALA A 229 46.60 -20.29 26.16
C ALA A 229 45.99 -20.89 24.86
N VAL A 230 46.58 -20.65 23.68
CA VAL A 230 46.16 -21.23 22.37
C VAL A 230 47.31 -22.10 21.80
N PRO A 231 47.02 -23.25 21.17
CA PRO A 231 47.02 -23.37 19.70
C PRO A 231 45.80 -24.17 19.16
N THR A 232 45.29 -24.08 17.93
CA THR A 232 45.81 -23.79 16.57
C THR A 232 46.24 -25.04 15.76
N GLU A 233 45.55 -25.24 14.61
CA GLU A 233 45.85 -26.07 13.42
C GLU A 233 46.02 -27.60 13.49
N THR A 234 45.27 -28.29 12.60
CA THR A 234 45.83 -29.25 11.61
C THR A 234 44.85 -29.54 10.46
N VAL A 235 45.38 -29.65 9.24
CA VAL A 235 44.75 -29.90 7.90
C VAL A 235 45.90 -30.48 7.01
N PRO A 236 45.71 -31.24 5.90
CA PRO A 236 44.52 -31.84 5.25
C PRO A 236 44.34 -33.37 5.60
N THR A 237 44.16 -34.44 4.78
CA THR A 237 44.36 -34.77 3.33
C THR A 237 43.44 -35.91 2.82
N GLU A 238 42.86 -35.70 1.63
CA GLU A 238 42.50 -36.61 0.51
C GLU A 238 42.53 -38.16 0.66
N THR A 239 41.44 -38.84 0.24
CA THR A 239 41.51 -40.02 -0.68
C THR A 239 40.15 -40.44 -1.29
N VAL A 240 40.19 -40.79 -2.58
CA VAL A 240 39.26 -41.60 -3.40
C VAL A 240 40.15 -42.48 -4.30
N PRO A 241 39.67 -43.48 -5.11
CA PRO A 241 38.33 -44.07 -5.29
C PRO A 241 38.22 -45.48 -4.60
N VAL A 242 37.59 -46.59 -5.03
CA VAL A 242 36.98 -47.08 -6.31
C VAL A 242 35.89 -48.16 -6.09
N GLU A 243 34.97 -48.24 -7.06
CA GLU A 243 34.36 -49.41 -7.74
C GLU A 243 33.93 -50.75 -7.06
N ASN A 244 32.78 -51.23 -7.57
CA ASN A 244 32.40 -52.63 -7.90
C ASN A 244 32.12 -53.63 -6.74
N THR A 245 31.25 -54.64 -6.90
CA THR A 245 30.52 -55.15 -8.10
C THR A 245 29.19 -55.83 -7.70
N ALA A 246 28.34 -56.10 -8.71
CA ALA A 246 27.52 -57.33 -8.85
C ALA A 246 26.31 -57.59 -7.91
N ILE A 247 25.27 -58.37 -8.30
CA ILE A 247 24.57 -58.62 -9.59
C ILE A 247 23.33 -59.51 -9.26
N SER A 248 22.39 -59.67 -10.22
CA SER A 248 21.30 -60.69 -10.23
C SER A 248 20.14 -60.49 -9.22
N ASP A 249 18.89 -60.88 -9.52
CA ASP A 249 18.29 -61.27 -10.81
C ASP A 249 16.74 -61.16 -10.79
N ASN A 250 16.13 -61.40 -11.95
CA ASN A 250 14.70 -61.72 -12.19
C ASN A 250 13.67 -60.56 -12.09
#